data_AF-A0A846NF82-F1
#
_entry.id   AF-A0A846NF82-F1
#
_cell.length_a   1.000
_cell.length_b   1.000
_cell.length_c   1.000
_cell.angle_alpha   90.00
_cell.angle_beta   90.00
_cell.angle_gamma   90.00
#
_symmetry.space_group_name_H-M   'P 1'
#
loop_
_entity.id
_entity.type
_entity.pdbx_description
1 polymer ?
#
loop_
_entity_poly.entity_id
_entity_poly.type
_entity_poly.pdbx_seq_one_letter_code
_entity_poly.pdbx_strand_id
1 'polypeptide(L)' 'MSTCTKCDRKEAIYMRPYSGEKFCGRCFCKSIEEKVRATISKYEMLKHDDKIIIGVSGGKDSVTLLHILTKIERDFP' A
#
# COMPACT_ATOMS: atom_id res chain seq x y z
N MET A 1 -2.59 -24.72 -8.15
CA MET A 1 -2.36 -23.62 -7.20
C MET A 1 -1.14 -22.84 -7.62
N SER A 2 -1.22 -21.51 -7.76
CA SER A 2 -0.07 -20.69 -8.16
C SER A 2 0.55 -19.99 -6.97
N THR A 3 1.87 -19.98 -6.87
CA THR A 3 2.63 -19.30 -5.81
C THR A 3 2.73 -17.80 -6.05
N CYS A 4 2.96 -17.04 -4.97
CA CYS A 4 3.17 -15.60 -5.04
C CYS A 4 4.50 -15.24 -5.70
N THR A 5 4.45 -14.46 -6.79
CA THR A 5 5.61 -14.04 -7.59
C THR A 5 6.56 -13.08 -6.89
N LYS A 6 6.20 -12.55 -5.70
CA LYS A 6 7.04 -11.63 -4.92
C LYS A 6 7.84 -12.30 -3.81
N CYS A 7 7.35 -13.41 -3.27
CA CYS A 7 7.97 -14.05 -2.12
C CYS A 7 8.26 -15.53 -2.29
N ASP A 8 7.73 -16.15 -3.36
CA ASP A 8 7.89 -17.54 -3.76
C ASP A 8 7.62 -18.58 -2.66
N ARG A 9 6.92 -18.16 -1.59
CA ARG A 9 6.73 -18.96 -0.36
C ARG A 9 5.28 -19.29 -0.06
N LYS A 10 4.34 -18.40 -0.40
CA LYS A 10 2.92 -18.53 -0.07
C LYS A 10 2.07 -18.65 -1.33
N GLU A 11 0.91 -19.29 -1.18
CA GLU A 11 -0.10 -19.33 -2.24
C GLU A 11 -0.55 -17.91 -2.62
N ALA A 12 -0.70 -17.68 -3.92
CA ALA A 12 -1.25 -16.44 -4.43
C ALA A 12 -2.78 -16.45 -4.32
N ILE A 13 -3.32 -15.38 -3.74
CA ILE A 13 -4.77 -15.17 -3.58
C ILE A 13 -5.30 -14.08 -4.52
N TYR A 14 -4.40 -13.34 -5.18
CA TYR A 14 -4.74 -12.25 -6.08
C TYR A 14 -3.80 -12.23 -7.28
N MET A 15 -4.36 -12.08 -8.49
CA MET A 15 -3.61 -11.83 -9.71
C MET A 15 -3.89 -10.40 -10.18
N ARG A 16 -2.83 -9.65 -10.44
CA ARG A 16 -2.90 -8.27 -10.94
C ARG A 16 -3.03 -8.30 -12.48
N PRO A 17 -4.17 -7.92 -13.07
CA PRO A 17 -4.44 -8.19 -14.49
C PRO A 17 -3.47 -7.50 -15.46
N TYR A 18 -3.07 -6.27 -15.16
CA TYR A 18 -2.25 -5.46 -16.07
C TYR A 18 -0.75 -5.81 -16.05
N SER A 19 -0.27 -6.56 -15.06
CA SER A 19 1.15 -6.96 -14.97
C SER A 19 1.36 -8.48 -14.91
N GLY A 20 0.30 -9.26 -14.72
CA GLY A 20 0.38 -10.71 -14.55
C GLY A 20 0.94 -11.16 -13.20
N GLU A 21 1.34 -10.23 -12.32
CA GLU A 21 1.91 -10.56 -11.00
C GLU A 21 0.89 -11.25 -10.10
N LYS A 22 1.36 -12.23 -9.30
CA LYS A 22 0.51 -13.00 -8.39
C LYS A 22 0.95 -12.75 -6.95
N PHE A 23 0.01 -12.38 -6.09
CA PHE A 23 0.30 -11.95 -4.73
C PHE A 23 -0.36 -12.88 -3.70
N CYS A 24 0.39 -13.27 -2.67
CA CYS A 24 -0.21 -13.67 -1.39
C CYS A 24 -0.72 -12.42 -0.67
N GLY A 25 -1.59 -12.57 0.34
CA GLY A 25 -2.20 -11.42 1.02
C GLY A 25 -1.19 -10.41 1.57
N ARG A 26 -0.09 -10.88 2.18
CA ARG A 26 0.96 -10.00 2.73
C ARG A 26 1.66 -9.19 1.62
N CYS A 27 2.06 -9.85 0.53
CA CYS A 27 2.73 -9.18 -0.58
C CYS A 27 1.80 -8.24 -1.33
N PHE A 28 0.50 -8.57 -1.40
CA PHE A 28 -0.50 -7.68 -1.97
C PHE A 28 -0.60 -6.38 -1.16
N CYS A 29 -0.83 -6.46 0.15
CA CYS A 29 -0.90 -5.28 1.03
C CYS A 29 0.37 -4.43 0.92
N LYS A 30 1.55 -5.05 0.98
CA LYS A 30 2.83 -4.35 0.81
C LYS A 30 2.92 -3.62 -0.54
N SER A 31 2.48 -4.26 -1.63
CA SER A 31 2.49 -3.64 -2.96
C SER A 31 1.56 -2.43 -3.06
N ILE A 32 0.47 -2.37 -2.28
CA ILE A 32 -0.42 -1.21 -2.21
C ILE A 32 0.25 -0.09 -1.41
N GLU A 33 0.86 -0.38 -0.27
CA GLU A 33 1.62 0.61 0.52
C GLU A 33 2.77 1.23 -0.28
N GLU A 34 3.53 0.41 -1.02
CA GLU A 34 4.63 0.87 -1.91
C GLU A 34 4.10 1.81 -3.01
N LYS A 35 2.93 1.51 -3.59
CA LYS A 35 2.29 2.39 -4.58
C LYS A 35 1.85 3.72 -3.99
N VAL A 36 1.32 3.72 -2.76
CA VAL A 36 0.94 4.96 -2.07
C VAL A 36 2.18 5.84 -1.85
N ARG A 37 3.27 5.26 -1.32
CA ARG A 37 4.56 5.96 -1.18
C ARG A 37 5.07 6.52 -2.51
N ALA A 38 5.08 5.70 -3.56
CA ALA A 38 5.52 6.12 -4.89
C ALA A 38 4.66 7.27 -5.46
N THR A 39 3.35 7.28 -5.17
CA THR A 39 2.45 8.35 -5.61
C THR A 39 2.73 9.65 -4.85
N ILE A 40 2.86 9.58 -3.53
CA ILE A 40 3.21 10.74 -2.69
C ILE A 40 4.52 11.37 -3.18
N SER A 41 5.56 10.56 -3.42
CA SER A 41 6.85 11.05 -3.91
C SER A 41 6.76 11.61 -5.32
N LYS A 42 6.06 10.93 -6.24
CA LYS A 42 5.93 11.35 -7.65
C LYS A 42 5.30 12.74 -7.80
N TYR A 43 4.33 13.05 -6.95
CA TYR A 43 3.59 14.31 -7.00
C TYR A 43 3.97 15.29 -5.89
N GLU A 44 5.05 15.00 -5.13
CA GLU A 44 5.53 15.82 -4.02
C GLU A 44 4.40 16.24 -3.05
N MET A 45 3.49 15.30 -2.74
CA MET A 45 2.24 15.60 -2.05
C MET A 45 2.44 16.02 -0.58
N LEU A 46 3.54 15.58 0.03
CA LEU A 46 3.86 15.76 1.45
C LEU A 46 5.33 16.15 1.59
N LYS A 47 5.63 16.98 2.58
CA LYS A 47 6.98 17.39 2.97
C LYS A 47 7.30 16.92 4.39
N HIS A 48 8.58 16.98 4.74
CA HIS A 48 9.02 16.80 6.12
C HIS A 48 8.29 17.79 7.04
N ASP A 49 7.89 17.30 8.22
CA ASP A 49 7.17 18.04 9.26
C ASP A 49 5.76 18.55 8.90
N ASP A 50 5.20 18.12 7.76
CA ASP A 50 3.81 18.43 7.44
C ASP A 50 2.83 17.81 8.45
N LYS A 51 1.88 18.61 8.93
CA LYS A 51 0.74 18.12 9.70
C LYS A 51 -0.39 17.70 8.75
N ILE A 52 -0.64 16.40 8.67
CA ILE A 52 -1.59 15.82 7.73
C ILE A 52 -2.98 15.72 8.37
N ILE A 53 -3.98 16.33 7.76
CA ILE A 53 -5.40 16.16 8.14
C ILE A 53 -6.04 15.16 7.17
N ILE A 54 -6.71 14.14 7.72
CA ILE A 54 -7.39 13.10 6.95
C ILE A 54 -8.88 13.13 7.25
N GLY A 55 -9.70 13.36 6.22
CA GLY A 55 -11.16 13.25 6.31
C GLY A 55 -11.59 11.79 6.31
N VAL A 56 -12.14 11.31 7.44
CA VAL A 56 -12.59 9.92 7.59
C VAL A 56 -14.12 9.84 7.53
N SER A 57 -14.62 9.16 6.50
CA SER A 57 -16.06 8.92 6.31
C SER A 57 -16.58 7.62 6.94
N GLY A 58 -15.67 6.77 7.44
CA GLY A 58 -15.97 5.39 7.87
C GLY A 58 -15.97 4.36 6.73
N GLY A 59 -15.83 4.82 5.48
CA GLY A 59 -15.70 3.95 4.32
C GLY A 59 -14.33 3.27 4.23
N LYS A 60 -14.28 2.15 3.50
CA LYS A 60 -13.05 1.38 3.26
C LYS A 60 -11.90 2.24 2.73
N ASP A 61 -12.20 3.22 1.88
CA ASP A 61 -11.18 4.01 1.19
C ASP A 61 -10.50 5.00 2.15
N SER A 62 -11.29 5.77 2.90
CA SER A 62 -10.76 6.75 3.86
C SER A 62 -10.08 6.08 5.06
N VAL A 63 -10.64 4.96 5.55
CA VAL A 63 -10.02 4.17 6.64
C VAL A 63 -8.73 3.50 6.19
N THR A 64 -8.68 2.96 4.96
CA THR A 64 -7.46 2.36 4.41
C THR A 64 -6.37 3.41 4.21
N LEU A 65 -6.72 4.60 3.71
CA LEU A 65 -5.78 5.70 3.55
C LEU A 65 -5.18 6.11 4.90
N LEU A 66 -6.03 6.30 5.93
CA LEU A 66 -5.58 6.57 7.29
C LEU A 66 -4.59 5.50 7.78
N HIS A 67 -4.95 4.22 7.65
CA HIS A 67 -4.10 3.12 8.08
C HIS A 67 -2.73 3.12 7.39
N ILE A 68 -2.70 3.32 6.07
CA ILE A 68 -1.45 3.33 5.30
C ILE A 68 -0.60 4.55 5.67
N LEU A 69 -1.18 5.75 5.77
CA LEU A 69 -0.42 6.96 6.11
C LEU A 69 0.17 6.91 7.52
N THR A 70 -0.58 6.43 8.51
CA THR A 70 -0.05 6.19 9.87
C THR A 70 1.11 5.20 9.88
N LYS A 71 1.06 4.17 9.01
CA LYS A 71 2.18 3.23 8.88
C LYS A 71 3.41 3.88 8.23
N ILE A 72 3.20 4.69 7.20
CA ILE A 72 4.29 5.43 6.52
C ILE A 72 4.97 6.39 7.51
N GLU A 73 4.20 7.12 8.31
CA GLU A 73 4.73 8.02 9.36
C GLU A 73 5.57 7.25 10.39
N ARG A 74 5.08 6.10 10.88
CA ARG A 74 5.81 5.26 11.84
C ARG A 74 7.10 4.65 11.29
N ASP A 75 7.11 4.33 10.00
CA ASP A 75 8.28 3.77 9.31
C ASP A 75 9.27 4.88 8.89
N PHE A 76 8.92 6.16 9.07
CA PHE A 76 9.76 7.30 8.74
C PHE A 76 10.84 7.49 9.83
N PRO A 77 12.13 7.61 9.45
CA PRO A 77 13.23 7.76 10.40
C PRO A 77 13.25 9.14 11.09
#